data_AF-A0A7X3WB34-F1
#
_entry.id   AF-A0A7X3WB34-F1
#
_cell.length_a   1.000
_cell.length_b   1.000
_cell.length_c   1.000
_cell.angle_alpha   90.00
_cell.angle_beta   90.00
_cell.angle_gamma   90.00
#
_symmetry.space_group_name_H-M   'P 1'
#
loop_
_entity.id
_entity.type
_entity.pdbx_description
1 polymer ?
#
loop_
_entity_poly.entity_id
_entity_poly.type
_entity_poly.pdbx_seq_one_letter_code
_entity_poly.pdbx_strand_id
1 'polypeptide(L)'
;MKTSRTHPIRVDPVRPMDGYGRIGVTLCPGKKYPWGLAGNWERDLNPDLDRISSWGATAVVSLITEAEIRDLEVQDLSRAVADRHMEWWHLPIPDGQPPGPEFEKAWVHAGAAIRDRLRLGFDVLVHCKGGLGRAGTVAARLLVEFGEHPDEAINRVREARSPNALETRDQERHVQQCEAMDPELPSTTAESIRDRAIGAFLGLAVGDAVGTTLEFKSRDAQRVEDMVGGGPFSLAAGEWTDDTTMALALAESLADCGALDCRDLMDRFVRWMRKGEYSCTGHCFDIGNTTRAALTRYERTGDPLAGSTDPHSAGNGSLMRLSPVALRYWDDRALLDATAAEQSRTTHGAETAVDACRGFAALLADAISGRSKADLLAPRPFDGSPEISRILAGSWRGKRREEISSSGYVASTMEAALWSVARTSDFRGAVLLAANLADDADTVAAVTGQLAGALYGLGGIPDDWLGRVAWKDRLLDVAGRLTSRDG
;
A
#
# COMPACT_ATOMS: atom_id res chain seq x y z
N MET A 1 15.83 32.77 -21.98
CA MET A 1 15.05 32.27 -20.83
C MET A 1 14.92 30.75 -20.97
N LYS A 2 15.17 29.99 -19.91
CA LYS A 2 15.15 28.52 -19.93
C LYS A 2 13.75 28.04 -19.51
N THR A 3 13.10 27.28 -20.37
CA THR A 3 11.72 26.79 -20.19
C THR A 3 11.66 25.26 -20.18
N SER A 4 10.54 24.66 -19.76
CA SER A 4 10.37 23.20 -19.77
C SER A 4 10.44 22.57 -21.17
N ARG A 5 10.23 23.37 -22.23
CA ARG A 5 10.35 22.92 -23.62
C ARG A 5 11.77 23.05 -24.16
N THR A 6 12.42 24.20 -23.92
CA THR A 6 13.77 24.47 -24.45
C THR A 6 14.86 23.76 -23.65
N HIS A 7 14.61 23.56 -22.35
CA HIS A 7 15.51 22.90 -21.41
C HIS A 7 14.68 21.93 -20.55
N PRO A 8 14.26 20.78 -21.11
CA PRO A 8 13.47 19.79 -20.38
C PRO A 8 14.11 19.39 -19.06
N ILE A 9 13.30 19.09 -18.05
CA ILE A 9 13.82 18.74 -16.74
C ILE A 9 14.64 17.44 -16.84
N ARG A 10 15.87 17.48 -16.31
CA ARG A 10 16.80 16.35 -16.29
C ARG A 10 16.75 15.74 -14.89
N VAL A 11 16.44 14.45 -14.81
CA VAL A 11 16.50 13.66 -13.57
C VAL A 11 17.75 12.78 -13.65
N ASP A 12 18.67 12.97 -12.72
CA ASP A 12 19.93 12.24 -12.69
C ASP A 12 19.88 11.16 -11.61
N PRO A 13 19.82 9.88 -12.00
CA PRO A 13 19.68 8.79 -11.04
C PRO A 13 21.01 8.42 -10.41
N VAL A 14 21.00 8.19 -9.10
CA VAL A 14 21.92 7.29 -8.42
C VAL A 14 21.14 6.09 -7.89
N ARG A 15 21.81 4.95 -7.71
CA ARG A 15 21.17 3.71 -7.22
C ARG A 15 21.97 3.18 -6.04
N PRO A 16 21.32 2.81 -4.91
CA PRO A 16 22.01 2.18 -3.79
C PRO A 16 22.57 0.79 -4.16
N MET A 17 21.71 -0.11 -4.66
CA MET A 17 22.07 -1.49 -5.01
C MET A 17 21.25 -1.98 -6.21
N ASP A 18 21.71 -3.04 -6.88
CA ASP A 18 20.92 -3.69 -7.93
C ASP A 18 19.62 -4.27 -7.40
N GLY A 19 18.54 -4.13 -8.18
CA GLY A 19 17.17 -4.49 -7.77
C GLY A 19 16.45 -3.43 -6.92
N TYR A 20 17.15 -2.39 -6.46
CA TYR A 20 16.55 -1.28 -5.71
C TYR A 20 16.12 -0.15 -6.66
N GLY A 21 15.19 0.67 -6.18
CA GLY A 21 14.76 1.90 -6.82
C GLY A 21 15.89 2.91 -6.94
N ARG A 22 15.74 3.85 -7.86
CA ARG A 22 16.70 4.93 -8.12
C ARG A 22 16.33 6.18 -7.33
N ILE A 23 17.36 6.89 -6.89
CA ILE A 23 17.24 8.22 -6.29
C ILE A 23 17.51 9.23 -7.41
N GLY A 24 16.46 9.88 -7.91
CA GLY A 24 16.56 10.88 -8.96
C GLY A 24 16.87 12.25 -8.37
N VAL A 25 17.95 12.90 -8.81
CA VAL A 25 18.32 14.25 -8.37
C VAL A 25 17.96 15.27 -9.45
N THR A 26 17.22 16.31 -9.10
CA THR A 26 16.87 17.37 -10.05
C THR A 26 16.65 18.74 -9.40
N LEU A 27 16.47 19.77 -10.25
CA LEU A 27 16.10 21.12 -9.85
C LEU A 27 14.60 21.22 -9.56
N CYS A 28 14.17 22.26 -8.85
CA CYS A 28 12.75 22.46 -8.55
C CYS A 28 11.89 22.49 -9.83
N PRO A 29 10.92 21.56 -9.99
CA PRO A 29 10.03 21.55 -11.14
C PRO A 29 9.14 22.80 -11.15
N GLY A 30 8.83 23.31 -12.33
CA GLY A 30 7.98 24.51 -12.48
C GLY A 30 8.60 25.83 -12.04
N LYS A 31 9.85 25.83 -11.55
CA LYS A 31 10.46 27.05 -11.00
C LYS A 31 10.48 28.20 -12.02
N LYS A 32 10.06 29.37 -11.56
CA LYS A 32 10.24 30.65 -12.25
C LYS A 32 11.22 31.50 -11.46
N TYR A 33 12.28 31.93 -12.13
CA TYR A 33 13.35 32.70 -11.49
C TYR A 33 14.06 33.57 -12.52
N PRO A 34 13.58 34.80 -12.77
CA PRO A 34 14.10 35.67 -13.83
C PRO A 34 15.43 36.34 -13.48
N TRP A 35 15.95 36.18 -12.26
CA TRP A 35 17.16 36.85 -11.76
C TRP A 35 18.28 35.86 -11.36
N GLY A 36 18.36 34.72 -12.04
CA GLY A 36 19.30 33.65 -11.72
C GLY A 36 20.72 33.86 -12.23
N LEU A 37 21.72 33.70 -11.36
CA LEU A 37 23.14 33.63 -11.74
C LEU A 37 23.43 32.53 -12.78
N ALA A 38 22.70 31.40 -12.71
CA ALA A 38 22.77 30.30 -13.68
C ALA A 38 21.83 30.47 -14.90
N GLY A 39 21.26 31.68 -15.07
CA GLY A 39 20.32 32.06 -16.11
C GLY A 39 18.87 32.21 -15.64
N ASN A 40 18.06 32.86 -16.47
CA ASN A 40 16.64 33.18 -16.19
C ASN A 40 15.77 31.96 -16.51
N TRP A 41 14.94 31.53 -15.54
CA TRP A 41 14.04 30.38 -15.66
C TRP A 41 12.58 30.82 -15.74
N GLU A 42 11.84 30.17 -16.64
CA GLU A 42 10.38 30.27 -16.75
C GLU A 42 9.85 28.87 -17.12
N ARG A 43 9.86 27.98 -16.11
CA ARG A 43 9.42 26.60 -16.28
C ARG A 43 7.92 26.48 -16.03
N ASP A 44 7.33 25.44 -16.60
CA ASP A 44 5.95 25.05 -16.33
C ASP A 44 5.97 23.80 -15.44
N LEU A 45 5.18 23.85 -14.37
CA LEU A 45 5.11 22.80 -13.37
C LEU A 45 4.57 21.49 -13.95
N ASN A 46 3.56 21.55 -14.82
CA ASN A 46 2.88 20.34 -15.31
C ASN A 46 3.78 19.49 -16.23
N PRO A 47 4.38 20.03 -17.31
CA PRO A 47 5.29 19.26 -18.16
C PRO A 47 6.52 18.73 -17.41
N ASP A 48 6.99 19.45 -16.39
CA ASP A 48 8.10 18.97 -15.55
C ASP A 48 7.67 17.74 -14.72
N LEU A 49 6.51 17.82 -14.07
CA LEU A 49 5.98 16.72 -13.27
C LEU A 49 5.53 15.53 -14.13
N ASP A 50 5.02 15.76 -15.35
CA ASP A 50 4.72 14.68 -16.31
C ASP A 50 5.98 13.90 -16.66
N ARG A 51 7.10 14.61 -16.84
CA ARG A 51 8.39 13.99 -17.13
C ARG A 51 8.97 13.27 -15.91
N ILE A 52 8.78 13.80 -14.71
CA ILE A 52 9.16 13.13 -13.45
C ILE A 52 8.33 11.85 -13.25
N SER A 53 7.02 11.92 -13.47
CA SER A 53 6.13 10.76 -13.40
C SER A 53 6.49 9.72 -14.46
N SER A 54 6.77 10.14 -15.69
CA SER A 54 7.19 9.26 -16.79
C SER A 54 8.55 8.61 -16.54
N TRP A 55 9.43 9.27 -15.77
CA TRP A 55 10.70 8.67 -15.34
C TRP A 55 10.51 7.51 -14.36
N GLY A 56 9.37 7.46 -13.67
CA GLY A 56 9.00 6.39 -12.73
C GLY A 56 8.95 6.81 -11.26
N ALA A 57 9.04 8.11 -10.96
CA ALA A 57 9.01 8.57 -9.58
C ALA A 57 7.69 8.17 -8.90
N THR A 58 7.80 7.61 -7.70
CA THR A 58 6.64 7.27 -6.85
C THR A 58 6.48 8.23 -5.68
N ALA A 59 7.55 8.96 -5.33
CA ALA A 59 7.58 9.99 -4.33
C ALA A 59 8.49 11.15 -4.75
N VAL A 60 8.18 12.36 -4.28
CA VAL A 60 8.93 13.60 -4.53
C VAL A 60 9.28 14.26 -3.20
N VAL A 61 10.57 14.30 -2.89
CA VAL A 61 11.14 14.97 -1.73
C VAL A 61 11.54 16.39 -2.12
N SER A 62 10.89 17.37 -1.50
CA SER A 62 11.08 18.79 -1.75
C SER A 62 11.84 19.43 -0.61
N LEU A 63 13.06 19.90 -0.89
CA LEU A 63 13.96 20.49 0.11
C LEU A 63 13.92 22.02 0.14
N ILE A 64 13.03 22.62 -0.65
CA ILE A 64 12.83 24.07 -0.70
C ILE A 64 11.99 24.55 0.49
N THR A 65 12.31 25.74 1.01
CA THR A 65 11.55 26.38 2.09
C THR A 65 10.22 26.94 1.60
N GLU A 66 9.31 27.24 2.52
CA GLU A 66 8.04 27.94 2.22
C GLU A 66 8.24 29.29 1.51
N ALA A 67 9.30 30.02 1.88
CA ALA A 67 9.66 31.26 1.19
C ALA A 67 10.06 30.98 -0.27
N GLU A 68 10.88 29.96 -0.50
CA GLU A 68 11.27 29.56 -1.86
C GLU A 68 10.10 29.04 -2.70
N ILE A 69 9.11 28.36 -2.10
CA ILE A 69 7.89 27.94 -2.82
C ILE A 69 7.18 29.16 -3.42
N ARG A 70 7.09 30.27 -2.66
CA ARG A 70 6.50 31.53 -3.13
C ARG A 70 7.40 32.22 -4.16
N ASP A 71 8.69 32.33 -3.86
CA ASP A 71 9.65 33.05 -4.72
C ASP A 71 9.86 32.36 -6.08
N LEU A 72 9.66 31.05 -6.16
CA LEU A 72 9.77 30.26 -7.38
C LEU A 72 8.43 30.08 -8.11
N GLU A 73 7.33 30.61 -7.57
CA GLU A 73 5.95 30.46 -8.08
C GLU A 73 5.50 29.00 -8.25
N VAL A 74 5.73 28.15 -7.24
CA VAL A 74 5.40 26.72 -7.26
C VAL A 74 4.46 26.30 -6.12
N GLN A 75 3.53 27.18 -5.73
CA GLN A 75 2.57 26.95 -4.64
C GLN A 75 1.71 25.70 -4.85
N ASP A 76 1.40 25.34 -6.10
CA ASP A 76 0.59 24.17 -6.46
C ASP A 76 1.38 22.86 -6.53
N LEU A 77 2.67 22.85 -6.16
CA LEU A 77 3.56 21.69 -6.29
C LEU A 77 3.00 20.44 -5.60
N SER A 78 2.51 20.57 -4.36
CA SER A 78 2.00 19.45 -3.58
C SER A 78 0.81 18.77 -4.26
N ARG A 79 -0.17 19.57 -4.68
CA ARG A 79 -1.36 19.12 -5.40
C ARG A 79 -0.98 18.50 -6.74
N ALA A 80 -0.12 19.16 -7.52
CA ALA A 80 0.27 18.67 -8.83
C ALA A 80 1.08 17.36 -8.79
N VAL A 81 1.82 17.11 -7.70
CA VAL A 81 2.48 15.82 -7.40
C VAL A 81 1.42 14.75 -7.07
N ALA A 82 0.46 15.08 -6.20
CA ALA A 82 -0.62 14.17 -5.81
C ALA A 82 -1.55 13.80 -6.98
N ASP A 83 -1.82 14.72 -7.90
CA ASP A 83 -2.63 14.51 -9.11
C ASP A 83 -1.98 13.49 -10.08
N ARG A 84 -0.69 13.19 -9.89
CA ARG A 84 0.06 12.16 -10.64
C ARG A 84 0.30 10.89 -9.82
N HIS A 85 -0.41 10.72 -8.71
CA HIS A 85 -0.30 9.58 -7.81
C HIS A 85 1.14 9.35 -7.29
N MET A 86 1.86 10.45 -7.06
CA MET A 86 3.14 10.46 -6.36
C MET A 86 2.93 11.03 -4.96
N GLU A 87 3.66 10.52 -3.98
CA GLU A 87 3.64 11.07 -2.63
C GLU A 87 4.57 12.28 -2.53
N TRP A 88 4.17 13.32 -1.80
CA TRP A 88 4.96 14.54 -1.63
C TRP A 88 5.49 14.63 -0.20
N TRP A 89 6.83 14.72 -0.06
CA TRP A 89 7.50 14.97 1.22
C TRP A 89 8.11 16.37 1.21
N HIS A 90 7.62 17.24 2.09
CA HIS A 90 8.20 18.57 2.26
C HIS A 90 9.16 18.59 3.46
N LEU A 91 10.46 18.65 3.16
CA LEU A 91 11.54 18.56 4.14
C LEU A 91 12.49 19.73 3.95
N PRO A 92 12.08 20.96 4.34
CA PRO A 92 12.78 22.18 3.97
C PRO A 92 14.18 22.25 4.59
N ILE A 93 15.17 22.59 3.78
CA ILE A 93 16.54 22.90 4.21
C ILE A 93 16.86 24.32 3.70
N PRO A 94 17.30 25.25 4.56
CA PRO A 94 17.70 26.60 4.12
C PRO A 94 18.79 26.55 3.04
N ASP A 95 18.77 27.52 2.12
CA ASP A 95 19.68 27.51 0.97
C ASP A 95 21.16 27.58 1.42
N GLY A 96 22.02 26.77 0.78
CA GLY A 96 23.43 26.63 1.15
C GLY A 96 23.72 25.90 2.47
N GLN A 97 22.71 25.49 3.25
CA GLN A 97 22.90 24.78 4.52
C GLN A 97 22.85 23.25 4.34
N PRO A 98 23.47 22.48 5.27
CA PRO A 98 23.17 21.06 5.44
C PRO A 98 21.81 20.85 6.13
N PRO A 99 21.30 19.61 6.18
CA PRO A 99 20.17 19.25 7.03
C PRO A 99 20.37 19.69 8.50
N GLY A 100 19.32 20.29 9.08
CA GLY A 100 19.30 20.80 10.45
C GLY A 100 18.38 19.98 11.39
N PRO A 101 18.26 20.38 12.67
CA PRO A 101 17.52 19.60 13.67
C PRO A 101 16.06 19.31 13.32
N GLU A 102 15.34 20.28 12.73
CA GLU A 102 13.96 20.10 12.30
C GLU A 102 13.85 19.08 11.16
N PHE A 103 14.81 19.09 10.23
CA PHE A 103 14.91 18.08 9.18
C PHE A 103 15.16 16.71 9.80
N GLU A 104 16.13 16.56 10.70
CA GLU A 104 16.45 15.27 11.32
C GLU A 104 15.24 14.67 12.04
N LYS A 105 14.47 15.49 12.76
CA LYS A 105 13.24 15.05 13.41
C LYS A 105 12.22 14.52 12.42
N ALA A 106 12.04 15.19 11.27
CA ALA A 106 11.13 14.74 10.22
C ALA A 106 11.67 13.52 9.45
N TRP A 107 13.00 13.41 9.31
CA TRP A 107 13.67 12.35 8.58
C TRP A 107 13.56 10.98 9.24
N VAL A 108 13.36 10.91 10.56
CA VAL A 108 13.09 9.63 11.25
C VAL A 108 11.96 8.87 10.56
N HIS A 109 10.84 9.55 10.29
CA HIS A 109 9.70 8.93 9.62
C HIS A 109 9.83 8.97 8.09
N ALA A 110 10.11 10.15 7.51
CA ALA A 110 10.16 10.31 6.06
C ALA A 110 11.29 9.49 5.43
N GLY A 111 12.47 9.47 6.05
CA GLY A 111 13.62 8.68 5.60
C GLY A 111 13.35 7.18 5.64
N ALA A 112 12.71 6.67 6.70
CA ALA A 112 12.29 5.27 6.77
C ALA A 112 11.34 4.91 5.61
N ALA A 113 10.31 5.72 5.39
CA ALA A 113 9.36 5.54 4.30
C ALA A 113 9.99 5.63 2.90
N ILE A 114 10.99 6.49 2.71
CA ILE A 114 11.75 6.61 1.45
C ILE A 114 12.62 5.37 1.23
N ARG A 115 13.36 4.93 2.26
CA ARG A 115 14.23 3.75 2.16
C ARG A 115 13.43 2.48 1.86
N ASP A 116 12.26 2.30 2.47
CA ASP A 116 11.40 1.15 2.20
C ASP A 116 10.93 1.11 0.75
N ARG A 117 10.56 2.25 0.15
CA ARG A 117 10.21 2.32 -1.27
C ARG A 117 11.37 1.93 -2.17
N LEU A 118 12.57 2.45 -1.87
CA LEU A 118 13.77 2.13 -2.63
C LEU A 118 14.12 0.63 -2.53
N ARG A 119 14.00 0.01 -1.35
CA ARG A 119 14.16 -1.46 -1.15
C ARG A 119 13.20 -2.29 -2.00
N LEU A 120 12.01 -1.75 -2.24
CA LEU A 120 10.95 -2.43 -3.01
C LEU A 120 11.00 -2.14 -4.51
N GLY A 121 12.06 -1.46 -4.98
CA GLY A 121 12.29 -1.22 -6.40
C GLY A 121 11.62 0.05 -6.94
N PHE A 122 11.05 0.89 -6.09
CA PHE A 122 10.36 2.11 -6.52
C PHE A 122 11.28 3.33 -6.50
N ASP A 123 11.22 4.14 -7.55
CA ASP A 123 12.05 5.32 -7.67
C ASP A 123 11.52 6.49 -6.82
N VAL A 124 12.45 7.27 -6.28
CA VAL A 124 12.17 8.47 -5.47
C VAL A 124 12.92 9.65 -6.06
N LEU A 125 12.24 10.78 -6.24
CA LEU A 125 12.85 12.03 -6.69
C LEU A 125 13.21 12.90 -5.49
N VAL A 126 14.40 13.49 -5.50
CA VAL A 126 14.85 14.52 -4.56
C VAL A 126 15.18 15.80 -5.32
N HIS A 127 14.61 16.93 -4.89
CA HIS A 127 14.92 18.23 -5.49
C HIS A 127 15.14 19.34 -4.46
N CYS A 128 15.85 20.37 -4.91
CA CYS A 128 15.94 21.67 -4.26
C CYS A 128 15.92 22.76 -5.35
N LYS A 129 16.13 24.03 -4.99
CA LYS A 129 16.10 25.15 -5.96
C LYS A 129 16.97 24.90 -7.21
N GLY A 130 18.22 24.48 -7.01
CA GLY A 130 19.18 24.19 -8.09
C GLY A 130 19.34 22.71 -8.45
N GLY A 131 18.99 21.81 -7.54
CA GLY A 131 19.24 20.37 -7.68
C GLY A 131 20.73 20.01 -7.61
N LEU A 132 21.52 20.72 -6.78
CA LEU A 132 22.96 20.53 -6.63
C LEU A 132 23.36 20.30 -5.17
N GLY A 133 23.35 21.33 -4.31
CA GLY A 133 23.77 21.23 -2.91
C GLY A 133 22.85 20.36 -2.06
N ARG A 134 21.70 20.91 -1.64
CA ARG A 134 20.73 20.22 -0.74
C ARG A 134 20.27 18.86 -1.29
N ALA A 135 19.86 18.83 -2.57
CA ALA A 135 19.40 17.59 -3.21
C ALA A 135 20.51 16.54 -3.34
N GLY A 136 21.74 16.96 -3.68
CA GLY A 136 22.89 16.07 -3.71
C GLY A 136 23.26 15.55 -2.31
N THR A 137 23.14 16.39 -1.28
CA THR A 137 23.39 16.02 0.11
C THR A 137 22.46 14.91 0.59
N VAL A 138 21.15 15.07 0.35
CA VAL A 138 20.15 14.06 0.74
C VAL A 138 20.27 12.78 -0.10
N ALA A 139 20.61 12.90 -1.39
CA ALA A 139 20.86 11.72 -2.23
C ALA A 139 22.10 10.93 -1.76
N ALA A 140 23.19 11.61 -1.42
CA ALA A 140 24.39 10.97 -0.88
C ALA A 140 24.12 10.35 0.50
N ARG A 141 23.38 11.05 1.37
CA ARG A 141 22.92 10.49 2.65
C ARG A 141 22.16 9.18 2.47
N LEU A 142 21.19 9.13 1.55
CA LEU A 142 20.43 7.89 1.30
C LEU A 142 21.34 6.73 0.89
N LEU A 143 22.37 6.98 0.05
CA LEU A 143 23.36 5.95 -0.31
C LEU A 143 24.13 5.45 0.92
N VAL A 144 24.55 6.36 1.80
CA VAL A 144 25.21 6.01 3.08
C VAL A 144 24.30 5.20 3.99
N GLU A 145 23.03 5.56 4.07
CA GLU A 145 22.04 4.82 4.87
C GLU A 145 21.78 3.40 4.32
N PHE A 146 22.11 3.14 3.05
CA PHE A 146 22.15 1.79 2.46
C PHE A 146 23.50 1.07 2.62
N GLY A 147 24.46 1.67 3.30
CA GLY A 147 25.76 1.08 3.63
C GLY A 147 26.91 1.47 2.70
N GLU A 148 26.72 2.41 1.76
CA GLU A 148 27.83 2.94 0.95
C GLU A 148 28.75 3.83 1.80
N HIS A 149 30.06 3.78 1.55
CA HIS A 149 30.99 4.65 2.27
C HIS A 149 30.72 6.14 1.93
N PRO A 150 30.73 7.08 2.90
CA PRO A 150 30.37 8.48 2.63
C PRO A 150 31.09 9.14 1.47
N ASP A 151 32.41 8.95 1.35
CA ASP A 151 33.18 9.54 0.26
C ASP A 151 32.82 8.95 -1.12
N GLU A 152 32.48 7.65 -1.17
CA GLU A 152 32.02 6.99 -2.40
C GLU A 152 30.63 7.49 -2.80
N ALA A 153 29.72 7.64 -1.83
CA ALA A 153 28.39 8.20 -2.05
C ALA A 153 28.45 9.63 -2.59
N ILE A 154 29.31 10.49 -2.04
CA ILE A 154 29.54 11.86 -2.52
C ILE A 154 30.06 11.85 -3.96
N ASN A 155 31.05 11.01 -4.26
CA ASN A 155 31.62 10.89 -5.60
C ASN A 155 30.58 10.39 -6.62
N ARG A 156 29.79 9.38 -6.26
CA ARG A 156 28.71 8.85 -7.10
C ARG A 156 27.68 9.91 -7.46
N VAL A 157 27.26 10.72 -6.49
CA VAL A 157 26.33 11.85 -6.74
C VAL A 157 26.98 12.91 -7.64
N ARG A 158 28.27 13.21 -7.45
CA ARG A 158 29.00 14.17 -8.29
C ARG A 158 29.15 13.70 -9.73
N GLU A 159 29.45 12.43 -9.94
CA GLU A 159 29.54 11.81 -11.26
C GLU A 159 28.18 11.83 -11.99
N ALA A 160 27.10 11.46 -11.29
CA ALA A 160 25.76 11.43 -11.87
C ALA A 160 25.22 12.84 -12.18
N ARG A 161 25.39 13.79 -11.24
CA ARG A 161 24.74 15.10 -11.30
C ARG A 161 25.65 16.21 -11.79
N SER A 162 26.74 16.48 -11.06
CA SER A 162 27.72 17.54 -11.36
C SER A 162 28.91 17.43 -10.41
N PRO A 163 30.15 17.71 -10.85
CA PRO A 163 31.32 17.80 -9.96
C PRO A 163 31.13 18.78 -8.79
N ASN A 164 30.22 19.76 -8.92
CA ASN A 164 29.91 20.75 -7.89
C ASN A 164 28.73 20.34 -6.98
N ALA A 165 28.23 19.10 -7.07
CA ALA A 165 27.21 18.61 -6.14
C ALA A 165 27.77 18.55 -4.70
N LEU A 166 26.88 18.80 -3.73
CA LEU A 166 27.24 19.13 -2.34
C LEU A 166 28.14 20.37 -2.32
N GLU A 167 27.52 21.54 -2.43
CA GLU A 167 28.15 22.83 -2.75
C GLU A 167 29.01 23.40 -1.60
N THR A 168 28.88 22.86 -0.39
CA THR A 168 29.57 23.36 0.81
C THR A 168 30.24 22.24 1.60
N ARG A 169 31.30 22.60 2.34
CA ARG A 169 32.00 21.67 3.25
C ARG A 169 31.10 21.15 4.38
N ASP A 170 30.12 21.95 4.81
CA ASP A 170 29.21 21.54 5.88
C ASP A 170 28.21 20.48 5.38
N GLN A 171 27.82 20.52 4.10
CA GLN A 171 27.06 19.45 3.46
C GLN A 171 27.85 18.15 3.33
N GLU A 172 29.12 18.22 2.91
CA GLU A 172 30.01 17.05 2.88
C GLU A 172 30.18 16.45 4.28
N ARG A 173 30.46 17.30 5.29
CA ARG A 173 30.62 16.87 6.69
C ARG A 173 29.37 16.20 7.23
N HIS A 174 28.18 16.70 6.87
CA HIS A 174 26.93 16.08 7.26
C HIS A 174 26.83 14.64 6.73
N VAL A 175 27.12 14.42 5.45
CA VAL A 175 27.11 13.07 4.85
C VAL A 175 28.16 12.17 5.48
N GLN A 176 29.34 12.70 5.81
CA GLN A 176 30.40 11.97 6.52
C GLN A 176 30.01 11.54 7.94
N GLN A 177 28.98 12.15 8.53
CA GLN A 177 28.44 11.81 9.85
C GLN A 177 27.22 10.88 9.77
N CYS A 178 26.72 10.59 8.56
CA CYS A 178 25.64 9.63 8.37
C CYS A 178 26.16 8.20 8.53
N GLU A 179 25.26 7.30 8.92
CA GLU A 179 25.54 5.88 9.13
C GLU A 179 24.52 5.02 8.38
N ALA A 180 24.86 3.74 8.18
CA ALA A 180 23.93 2.76 7.64
C ALA A 180 22.68 2.63 8.53
N MET A 181 21.51 2.46 7.92
CA MET A 181 20.25 2.31 8.63
C MET A 181 19.53 1.02 8.24
N ASP A 182 19.39 0.12 9.21
CA ASP A 182 18.58 -1.08 9.06
C ASP A 182 17.08 -0.76 9.00
N PRO A 183 16.26 -1.67 8.45
CA PRO A 183 14.80 -1.58 8.54
C PRO A 183 14.35 -1.52 10.00
N GLU A 184 13.38 -0.66 10.29
CA GLU A 184 12.76 -0.62 11.62
C GLU A 184 11.95 -1.91 11.84
N LEU A 185 12.17 -2.55 12.99
CA LEU A 185 11.45 -3.77 13.37
C LEU A 185 10.22 -3.40 14.19
N PRO A 186 9.01 -3.81 13.75
CA PRO A 186 7.80 -3.62 14.54
C PRO A 186 7.91 -4.28 15.93
N SER A 187 7.29 -3.66 16.92
CA SER A 187 7.19 -4.23 18.28
C SER A 187 6.49 -5.59 18.25
N THR A 188 7.09 -6.59 18.92
CA THR A 188 6.60 -7.99 18.99
C THR A 188 5.91 -8.30 20.32
N THR A 189 5.53 -7.28 21.10
CA THR A 189 4.74 -7.51 22.32
C THR A 189 3.37 -8.11 21.98
N ALA A 190 2.76 -8.82 22.93
CA ALA A 190 1.43 -9.39 22.74
C ALA A 190 0.36 -8.33 22.40
N GLU A 191 0.48 -7.13 22.96
CA GLU A 191 -0.40 -6.00 22.65
C GLU A 191 -0.22 -5.55 21.19
N SER A 192 1.02 -5.36 20.73
CA SER A 192 1.30 -4.96 19.34
C SER A 192 0.88 -6.03 18.32
N ILE A 193 1.05 -7.31 18.66
CA ILE A 193 0.60 -8.42 17.82
C ILE A 193 -0.93 -8.42 17.73
N ARG A 194 -1.62 -8.26 18.87
CA ARG A 194 -3.08 -8.17 18.91
C ARG A 194 -3.59 -6.95 18.15
N ASP A 195 -2.93 -5.81 18.28
CA ASP A 195 -3.25 -4.57 17.57
C ASP A 195 -3.15 -4.76 16.04
N ARG A 196 -2.09 -5.40 15.54
CA ARG A 196 -1.97 -5.78 14.11
C ARG A 196 -2.98 -6.83 13.67
N ALA A 197 -3.26 -7.83 14.50
CA ALA A 197 -4.28 -8.82 14.21
C ALA A 197 -5.65 -8.14 14.05
N ILE A 198 -6.11 -7.37 15.03
CA ILE A 198 -7.39 -6.64 14.93
C ILE A 198 -7.37 -5.64 13.77
N GLY A 199 -6.24 -4.96 13.56
CA GLY A 199 -6.02 -4.05 12.43
C GLY A 199 -6.25 -4.73 11.08
N ALA A 200 -5.82 -5.99 10.89
CA ALA A 200 -6.04 -6.72 9.63
C ALA A 200 -7.54 -6.98 9.35
N PHE A 201 -8.34 -7.22 10.39
CA PHE A 201 -9.76 -7.48 10.22
C PHE A 201 -10.57 -6.19 10.07
N LEU A 202 -10.31 -5.16 10.88
CA LEU A 202 -10.97 -3.86 10.75
C LEU A 202 -10.51 -3.12 9.49
N GLY A 203 -9.25 -3.29 9.10
CA GLY A 203 -8.68 -2.71 7.90
C GLY A 203 -9.37 -3.22 6.64
N LEU A 204 -9.78 -4.48 6.60
CA LEU A 204 -10.64 -5.05 5.55
C LEU A 204 -11.93 -4.23 5.43
N ALA A 205 -12.66 -4.06 6.53
CA ALA A 205 -13.94 -3.35 6.54
C ALA A 205 -13.82 -1.88 6.16
N VAL A 206 -12.74 -1.23 6.58
CA VAL A 206 -12.42 0.14 6.17
C VAL A 206 -12.09 0.21 4.68
N GLY A 207 -11.30 -0.75 4.17
CA GLY A 207 -10.93 -0.82 2.77
C GLY A 207 -12.16 -0.98 1.86
N ASP A 208 -13.00 -1.96 2.17
CA ASP A 208 -14.30 -2.22 1.55
C ASP A 208 -15.16 -0.94 1.49
N ALA A 209 -15.46 -0.34 2.65
CA ALA A 209 -16.32 0.85 2.75
C ALA A 209 -15.77 2.09 2.02
N VAL A 210 -14.44 2.20 1.84
CA VAL A 210 -13.83 3.25 1.01
C VAL A 210 -13.92 2.89 -0.48
N GLY A 211 -13.58 1.66 -0.83
CA GLY A 211 -13.43 1.20 -2.21
C GLY A 211 -14.75 1.11 -2.99
N THR A 212 -15.84 0.72 -2.34
CA THR A 212 -17.18 0.60 -2.99
C THR A 212 -17.65 1.89 -3.67
N THR A 213 -17.15 3.04 -3.21
CA THR A 213 -17.40 4.36 -3.83
C THR A 213 -17.08 4.38 -5.33
N LEU A 214 -16.01 3.69 -5.76
CA LEU A 214 -15.48 3.70 -7.12
C LEU A 214 -15.67 2.37 -7.87
N GLU A 215 -16.42 1.45 -7.29
CA GLU A 215 -16.71 0.15 -7.88
C GLU A 215 -17.43 0.30 -9.24
N PHE A 216 -17.02 -0.54 -10.20
CA PHE A 216 -17.44 -0.53 -11.61
C PHE A 216 -17.14 0.77 -12.38
N LYS A 217 -16.43 1.73 -11.79
CA LYS A 217 -15.97 2.92 -12.51
C LYS A 217 -14.74 2.59 -13.34
N SER A 218 -14.61 3.29 -14.46
CA SER A 218 -13.33 3.33 -15.16
C SER A 218 -12.31 4.10 -14.32
N ARG A 219 -11.08 3.59 -14.30
CA ARG A 219 -9.94 4.24 -13.63
C ARG A 219 -9.81 5.71 -14.04
N ASP A 220 -9.56 6.56 -13.06
CA ASP A 220 -9.36 8.02 -13.19
C ASP A 220 -10.59 8.81 -13.69
N ALA A 221 -11.75 8.17 -13.86
CA ALA A 221 -12.99 8.90 -14.15
C ALA A 221 -13.47 9.73 -12.96
N GLN A 222 -13.20 9.25 -11.74
CA GLN A 222 -13.48 9.88 -10.45
C GLN A 222 -12.37 9.53 -9.47
N ARG A 223 -12.26 10.31 -8.38
CA ARG A 223 -11.28 10.10 -7.32
C ARG A 223 -11.98 10.07 -5.97
N VAL A 224 -11.53 9.18 -5.09
CA VAL A 224 -11.94 9.13 -3.69
C VAL A 224 -10.77 9.58 -2.80
N GLU A 225 -11.04 10.44 -1.83
CA GLU A 225 -10.04 10.98 -0.89
C GLU A 225 -10.42 10.74 0.58
N ASP A 226 -11.64 10.27 0.82
CA ASP A 226 -12.22 10.01 2.15
C ASP A 226 -13.28 8.90 2.06
N MET A 227 -13.72 8.39 3.21
CA MET A 227 -14.83 7.43 3.31
C MET A 227 -16.17 8.18 3.17
N VAL A 228 -16.72 8.17 1.94
CA VAL A 228 -17.88 8.99 1.56
C VAL A 228 -19.15 8.20 1.23
N GLY A 229 -19.06 6.86 1.12
CA GLY A 229 -20.18 6.02 0.67
C GLY A 229 -20.53 6.26 -0.81
N GLY A 230 -21.80 6.11 -1.17
CA GLY A 230 -22.27 6.21 -2.54
C GLY A 230 -22.07 4.90 -3.30
N GLY A 231 -21.26 4.93 -4.36
CA GLY A 231 -21.03 3.75 -5.20
C GLY A 231 -22.27 3.28 -5.96
N PRO A 232 -22.23 2.08 -6.57
CA PRO A 232 -23.34 1.50 -7.30
C PRO A 232 -24.55 1.19 -6.41
N PHE A 233 -24.34 1.03 -5.09
CA PHE A 233 -25.38 0.63 -4.13
C PHE A 233 -25.94 1.79 -3.30
N SER A 234 -25.47 3.02 -3.51
CA SER A 234 -25.91 4.22 -2.78
C SER A 234 -25.75 4.09 -1.25
N LEU A 235 -24.62 3.52 -0.83
CA LEU A 235 -24.30 3.27 0.57
C LEU A 235 -24.07 4.55 1.37
N ALA A 236 -24.35 4.52 2.67
CA ALA A 236 -23.89 5.57 3.58
C ALA A 236 -22.37 5.46 3.81
N ALA A 237 -21.74 6.56 4.23
CA ALA A 237 -20.32 6.53 4.60
C ALA A 237 -20.08 5.53 5.75
N GLY A 238 -19.22 4.54 5.49
CA GLY A 238 -18.85 3.50 6.45
C GLY A 238 -19.64 2.20 6.35
N GLU A 239 -20.68 2.16 5.49
CA GLU A 239 -21.29 0.89 5.09
C GLU A 239 -20.38 0.16 4.10
N TRP A 240 -20.37 -1.17 4.21
CA TRP A 240 -19.47 -2.10 3.52
C TRP A 240 -20.28 -3.20 2.80
N THR A 241 -19.65 -3.93 1.87
CA THR A 241 -20.28 -4.85 0.90
C THR A 241 -20.17 -6.31 1.32
N ASP A 242 -20.14 -7.24 0.35
CA ASP A 242 -20.05 -8.66 0.62
C ASP A 242 -18.67 -9.09 1.14
N ASP A 243 -17.59 -8.35 0.90
CA ASP A 243 -16.26 -8.61 1.46
C ASP A 243 -16.32 -8.71 2.98
N THR A 244 -16.79 -7.64 3.63
CA THR A 244 -16.88 -7.57 5.09
C THR A 244 -17.99 -8.48 5.63
N THR A 245 -19.09 -8.62 4.89
CA THR A 245 -20.15 -9.58 5.23
C THR A 245 -19.57 -10.99 5.38
N MET A 246 -18.85 -11.45 4.37
CA MET A 246 -18.31 -12.81 4.34
C MET A 246 -17.16 -12.97 5.33
N ALA A 247 -16.35 -11.93 5.55
CA ALA A 247 -15.30 -11.92 6.57
C ALA A 247 -15.88 -12.02 7.99
N LEU A 248 -16.96 -11.28 8.30
CA LEU A 248 -17.63 -11.33 9.59
C LEU A 248 -18.25 -12.71 9.85
N ALA A 249 -18.91 -13.31 8.85
CA ALA A 249 -19.46 -14.65 8.98
C ALA A 249 -18.36 -15.71 9.20
N LEU A 250 -17.21 -15.59 8.52
CA LEU A 250 -16.05 -16.44 8.76
C LEU A 250 -15.47 -16.24 10.16
N ALA A 251 -15.34 -14.99 10.62
CA ALA A 251 -14.82 -14.66 11.93
C ALA A 251 -15.69 -15.25 13.05
N GLU A 252 -17.01 -15.08 12.96
CA GLU A 252 -17.94 -15.62 13.95
C GLU A 252 -17.99 -17.15 13.91
N SER A 253 -17.94 -17.78 12.73
CA SER A 253 -17.84 -19.24 12.63
C SER A 253 -16.58 -19.78 13.32
N LEU A 254 -15.41 -19.19 13.03
CA LEU A 254 -14.15 -19.57 13.68
C LEU A 254 -14.18 -19.37 15.20
N ALA A 255 -14.80 -18.28 15.67
CA ALA A 255 -14.90 -17.98 17.10
C ALA A 255 -15.86 -18.93 17.82
N ASP A 256 -17.02 -19.22 17.22
CA ASP A 256 -18.07 -20.02 17.84
C ASP A 256 -17.76 -21.54 17.79
N CYS A 257 -17.11 -22.00 16.71
CA CYS A 257 -16.75 -23.41 16.51
C CYS A 257 -15.34 -23.76 17.02
N GLY A 258 -14.49 -22.77 17.29
CA GLY A 258 -13.09 -22.95 17.74
C GLY A 258 -12.11 -23.38 16.63
N ALA A 259 -12.62 -23.89 15.51
CA ALA A 259 -11.93 -24.22 14.28
C ALA A 259 -12.85 -23.94 13.07
N LEU A 260 -12.30 -24.05 11.85
CA LEU A 260 -13.11 -23.91 10.64
C LEU A 260 -14.11 -25.07 10.53
N ASP A 261 -15.40 -24.76 10.68
CA ASP A 261 -16.49 -25.63 10.29
C ASP A 261 -17.07 -25.12 8.97
N CYS A 262 -16.70 -25.78 7.87
CA CYS A 262 -17.15 -25.39 6.53
C CYS A 262 -18.67 -25.46 6.36
N ARG A 263 -19.37 -26.33 7.12
CA ARG A 263 -20.84 -26.41 7.07
C ARG A 263 -21.47 -25.22 7.77
N ASP A 264 -21.02 -24.90 8.99
CA ASP A 264 -21.50 -23.73 9.71
C ASP A 264 -21.24 -22.43 8.92
N LEU A 265 -20.05 -22.31 8.33
CA LEU A 265 -19.70 -21.18 7.48
C LEU A 265 -20.65 -21.03 6.28
N MET A 266 -20.91 -22.12 5.56
CA MET A 266 -21.81 -22.11 4.41
C MET A 266 -23.26 -21.84 4.83
N ASP A 267 -23.71 -22.34 5.99
CA ASP A 267 -25.02 -22.00 6.55
C ASP A 267 -25.13 -20.51 6.88
N ARG A 268 -24.07 -19.87 7.40
CA ARG A 268 -24.02 -18.42 7.64
C ARG A 268 -24.09 -17.63 6.33
N PHE A 269 -23.33 -18.03 5.32
CA PHE A 269 -23.41 -17.40 4.00
C PHE A 269 -24.78 -17.57 3.35
N VAL A 270 -25.45 -18.72 3.51
CA VAL A 270 -26.84 -18.92 3.04
C VAL A 270 -27.79 -18.00 3.81
N ARG A 271 -27.65 -17.86 5.14
CA ARG A 271 -28.48 -16.93 5.92
C ARG A 271 -28.29 -15.48 5.48
N TRP A 272 -27.06 -15.07 5.17
CA TRP A 272 -26.83 -13.78 4.50
C TRP A 272 -27.55 -13.72 3.15
N MET A 273 -27.27 -14.65 2.23
CA MET A 273 -27.85 -14.65 0.88
C MET A 273 -29.37 -14.61 0.87
N ARG A 274 -30.03 -15.31 1.81
CA ARG A 274 -31.49 -15.44 1.88
C ARG A 274 -32.17 -14.37 2.71
N LYS A 275 -31.54 -13.86 3.77
CA LYS A 275 -32.18 -13.02 4.79
C LYS A 275 -31.43 -11.75 5.15
N GLY A 276 -30.20 -11.57 4.67
CA GLY A 276 -29.39 -10.38 4.97
C GLY A 276 -28.77 -10.33 6.38
N GLU A 277 -28.72 -11.45 7.13
CA GLU A 277 -28.32 -11.48 8.56
C GLU A 277 -26.92 -10.90 8.88
N TYR A 278 -26.02 -10.85 7.89
CA TYR A 278 -24.66 -10.31 8.02
C TYR A 278 -24.43 -9.00 7.27
N SER A 279 -25.47 -8.45 6.65
CA SER A 279 -25.37 -7.22 5.87
C SER A 279 -25.66 -6.00 6.73
N CYS A 280 -24.78 -5.00 6.68
CA CYS A 280 -25.00 -3.73 7.36
C CYS A 280 -26.24 -2.96 6.86
N THR A 281 -26.75 -3.27 5.66
CA THR A 281 -27.98 -2.70 5.07
C THR A 281 -29.22 -3.56 5.30
N GLY A 282 -29.10 -4.67 6.03
CA GLY A 282 -30.21 -5.57 6.37
C GLY A 282 -30.72 -6.47 5.24
N HIS A 283 -30.10 -6.45 4.06
CA HIS A 283 -30.43 -7.33 2.95
C HIS A 283 -29.16 -7.75 2.18
N CYS A 284 -29.20 -8.88 1.47
CA CYS A 284 -28.09 -9.30 0.61
C CYS A 284 -28.03 -8.45 -0.65
N PHE A 285 -26.88 -7.83 -0.88
CA PHE A 285 -26.50 -7.15 -2.12
C PHE A 285 -25.06 -7.56 -2.46
N ASP A 286 -24.63 -7.20 -3.67
CA ASP A 286 -23.27 -7.38 -4.20
C ASP A 286 -22.69 -8.81 -4.27
N ILE A 287 -23.44 -9.83 -3.84
CA ILE A 287 -22.95 -11.22 -3.91
C ILE A 287 -22.47 -11.62 -5.32
N GLY A 288 -21.17 -11.91 -5.42
CA GLY A 288 -20.54 -12.37 -6.65
C GLY A 288 -21.14 -13.65 -7.23
N ASN A 289 -21.09 -13.80 -8.56
CA ASN A 289 -21.70 -14.94 -9.27
C ASN A 289 -21.15 -16.30 -8.83
N THR A 290 -19.83 -16.41 -8.62
CA THR A 290 -19.18 -17.65 -8.16
C THR A 290 -19.64 -18.03 -6.75
N THR A 291 -19.70 -17.05 -5.84
CA THR A 291 -20.23 -17.25 -4.49
C THR A 291 -21.69 -17.70 -4.54
N ARG A 292 -22.55 -17.00 -5.27
CA ARG A 292 -23.97 -17.37 -5.42
C ARG A 292 -24.15 -18.79 -5.96
N ALA A 293 -23.35 -19.18 -6.95
CA ALA A 293 -23.39 -20.52 -7.54
C ALA A 293 -22.96 -21.60 -6.53
N ALA A 294 -21.94 -21.33 -5.72
CA ALA A 294 -21.50 -22.24 -4.67
C ALA A 294 -22.54 -22.40 -3.55
N LEU A 295 -23.15 -21.30 -3.07
CA LEU A 295 -24.20 -21.36 -2.05
C LEU A 295 -25.43 -22.12 -2.55
N THR A 296 -25.84 -21.90 -3.80
CA THR A 296 -26.94 -22.64 -4.42
C THR A 296 -26.62 -24.13 -4.57
N ARG A 297 -25.37 -24.46 -4.92
CA ARG A 297 -24.90 -25.85 -4.98
C ARG A 297 -24.96 -26.49 -3.60
N TYR A 298 -24.45 -25.81 -2.58
CA TYR A 298 -24.48 -26.27 -1.19
C TYR A 298 -25.90 -26.53 -0.68
N GLU A 299 -26.85 -25.63 -0.90
CA GLU A 299 -28.26 -25.83 -0.52
C GLU A 299 -28.86 -27.08 -1.17
N ARG A 300 -28.40 -27.44 -2.39
CA ARG A 300 -28.89 -28.61 -3.12
C ARG A 300 -28.19 -29.91 -2.72
N THR A 301 -26.89 -29.88 -2.47
CA THR A 301 -26.07 -31.10 -2.28
C THR A 301 -25.72 -31.37 -0.82
N GLY A 302 -25.77 -30.36 0.04
CA GLY A 302 -25.27 -30.40 1.40
C GLY A 302 -23.75 -30.49 1.53
N ASP A 303 -23.01 -30.41 0.41
CA ASP A 303 -21.54 -30.45 0.38
C ASP A 303 -20.97 -29.05 0.64
N PRO A 304 -20.31 -28.80 1.79
CA PRO A 304 -19.84 -27.46 2.14
C PRO A 304 -18.65 -27.00 1.28
N LEU A 305 -17.94 -27.90 0.60
CA LEU A 305 -16.85 -27.54 -0.32
C LEU A 305 -17.40 -27.33 -1.73
N ALA A 306 -18.35 -26.40 -1.85
CA ALA A 306 -19.16 -26.21 -3.04
C ALA A 306 -18.50 -25.37 -4.15
N GLY A 307 -17.27 -24.89 -3.94
CA GLY A 307 -16.59 -24.02 -4.87
C GLY A 307 -16.33 -24.65 -6.24
N SER A 308 -16.39 -23.83 -7.29
CA SER A 308 -16.00 -24.27 -8.63
C SER A 308 -14.49 -24.47 -8.71
N THR A 309 -14.05 -25.59 -9.30
CA THR A 309 -12.63 -25.89 -9.58
C THR A 309 -12.21 -25.46 -10.99
N ASP A 310 -13.11 -24.89 -11.78
CA ASP A 310 -12.80 -24.36 -13.11
C ASP A 310 -11.80 -23.18 -13.01
N PRO A 311 -10.65 -23.22 -13.70
CA PRO A 311 -9.69 -22.11 -13.71
C PRO A 311 -10.31 -20.74 -14.08
N HIS A 312 -11.37 -20.72 -14.90
CA HIS A 312 -12.06 -19.47 -15.30
C HIS A 312 -12.96 -18.90 -14.19
N SER A 313 -13.10 -19.61 -13.07
CA SER A 313 -13.86 -19.16 -11.90
C SER A 313 -12.97 -18.67 -10.75
N ALA A 314 -11.71 -18.35 -11.03
CA ALA A 314 -10.72 -17.83 -10.08
C ALA A 314 -10.95 -16.35 -9.69
N GLY A 315 -12.17 -16.06 -9.21
CA GLY A 315 -12.53 -14.76 -8.63
C GLY A 315 -11.87 -14.52 -7.27
N ASN A 316 -11.83 -13.26 -6.85
CA ASN A 316 -11.25 -12.79 -5.59
C ASN A 316 -12.11 -13.01 -4.33
N GLY A 317 -13.34 -13.51 -4.47
CA GLY A 317 -14.31 -13.60 -3.38
C GLY A 317 -13.92 -14.45 -2.16
N SER A 318 -12.91 -15.33 -2.28
CA SER A 318 -12.33 -16.04 -1.13
C SER A 318 -11.15 -15.33 -0.48
N LEU A 319 -10.42 -14.50 -1.23
CA LEU A 319 -9.29 -13.71 -0.75
C LEU A 319 -9.78 -12.49 0.04
N MET A 320 -10.86 -11.88 -0.42
CA MET A 320 -11.42 -10.65 0.18
C MET A 320 -11.81 -10.80 1.65
N ARG A 321 -12.15 -12.03 2.07
CA ARG A 321 -12.65 -12.36 3.42
C ARG A 321 -11.63 -13.05 4.32
N LEU A 322 -10.36 -13.11 3.92
CA LEU A 322 -9.37 -14.05 4.48
C LEU A 322 -8.86 -13.69 5.87
N SER A 323 -8.80 -12.41 6.24
CA SER A 323 -8.12 -11.95 7.46
C SER A 323 -8.48 -12.69 8.75
N PRO A 324 -9.73 -13.13 9.02
CA PRO A 324 -10.06 -13.88 10.24
C PRO A 324 -9.23 -15.16 10.42
N VAL A 325 -8.84 -15.82 9.32
CA VAL A 325 -7.94 -17.00 9.36
C VAL A 325 -6.57 -16.61 9.90
N ALA A 326 -6.01 -15.51 9.41
CA ALA A 326 -4.73 -15.01 9.87
C ALA A 326 -4.80 -14.49 11.31
N LEU A 327 -5.88 -13.81 11.72
CA LEU A 327 -6.09 -13.43 13.12
C LEU A 327 -5.98 -14.64 14.06
N ARG A 328 -6.61 -15.76 13.68
CA ARG A 328 -6.74 -16.94 14.53
C ARG A 328 -5.47 -17.80 14.57
N TYR A 329 -4.74 -17.89 13.45
CA TYR A 329 -3.66 -18.86 13.25
C TYR A 329 -2.32 -18.23 12.82
N TRP A 330 -2.09 -16.94 13.07
CA TRP A 330 -0.83 -16.27 12.69
C TRP A 330 0.44 -16.97 13.23
N ASP A 331 0.33 -17.64 14.37
CA ASP A 331 1.41 -18.37 15.06
C ASP A 331 1.43 -19.88 14.77
N ASP A 332 0.45 -20.42 14.03
CA ASP A 332 0.42 -21.82 13.58
C ASP A 332 0.35 -21.90 12.05
N ARG A 333 1.50 -22.07 11.40
CA ARG A 333 1.61 -22.05 9.94
C ARG A 333 0.91 -23.23 9.26
N ALA A 334 0.79 -24.37 9.92
CA ALA A 334 0.13 -25.53 9.34
C ALA A 334 -1.39 -25.32 9.33
N LEU A 335 -1.97 -24.88 10.46
CA LEU A 335 -3.39 -24.57 10.54
C LEU A 335 -3.75 -23.35 9.67
N LEU A 336 -2.88 -22.34 9.61
CA LEU A 336 -3.05 -21.19 8.73
C LEU A 336 -3.20 -21.60 7.26
N ASP A 337 -2.25 -22.40 6.74
CA ASP A 337 -2.27 -22.84 5.33
C ASP A 337 -3.48 -23.71 5.02
N ALA A 338 -3.75 -24.70 5.87
CA ALA A 338 -4.88 -25.61 5.71
C ALA A 338 -6.22 -24.85 5.73
N THR A 339 -6.42 -23.98 6.72
CA THR A 339 -7.66 -23.20 6.88
C THR A 339 -7.84 -22.18 5.75
N ALA A 340 -6.77 -21.51 5.32
CA ALA A 340 -6.84 -20.57 4.20
C ALA A 340 -7.26 -21.28 2.90
N ALA A 341 -6.75 -22.48 2.66
CA ALA A 341 -7.10 -23.27 1.50
C ALA A 341 -8.55 -23.80 1.58
N GLU A 342 -8.96 -24.29 2.74
CA GLU A 342 -10.28 -24.90 2.94
C GLU A 342 -11.40 -23.86 2.93
N GLN A 343 -11.22 -22.71 3.60
CA GLN A 343 -12.21 -21.62 3.54
C GLN A 343 -12.42 -21.12 2.11
N SER A 344 -11.37 -21.14 1.27
CA SER A 344 -11.51 -20.78 -0.14
C SER A 344 -12.43 -21.78 -0.85
N ARG A 345 -12.14 -23.08 -0.71
CA ARG A 345 -12.85 -24.18 -1.40
C ARG A 345 -14.35 -24.23 -1.11
N THR A 346 -14.81 -23.62 -0.01
CA THR A 346 -16.26 -23.48 0.25
C THR A 346 -17.01 -22.79 -0.90
N THR A 347 -16.38 -21.82 -1.56
CA THR A 347 -16.99 -21.03 -2.65
C THR A 347 -16.14 -20.92 -3.92
N HIS A 348 -14.82 -20.99 -3.79
CA HIS A 348 -13.82 -20.81 -4.84
C HIS A 348 -12.80 -21.95 -4.73
N GLY A 349 -12.98 -22.98 -5.56
CA GLY A 349 -12.12 -24.18 -5.59
C GLY A 349 -11.04 -24.16 -6.66
N ALA A 350 -11.00 -23.12 -7.51
CA ALA A 350 -9.97 -22.94 -8.53
C ALA A 350 -8.60 -22.81 -7.87
N GLU A 351 -7.60 -23.51 -8.39
CA GLU A 351 -6.26 -23.61 -7.80
C GLU A 351 -5.65 -22.23 -7.50
N THR A 352 -5.72 -21.29 -8.45
CA THR A 352 -5.21 -19.92 -8.26
C THR A 352 -5.88 -19.19 -7.10
N ALA A 353 -7.19 -19.36 -6.88
CA ALA A 353 -7.91 -18.70 -5.79
C ALA A 353 -7.55 -19.30 -4.42
N VAL A 354 -7.41 -20.63 -4.36
CA VAL A 354 -6.96 -21.35 -3.17
C VAL A 354 -5.53 -20.94 -2.82
N ASP A 355 -4.63 -20.92 -3.79
CA ASP A 355 -3.23 -20.56 -3.58
C ASP A 355 -3.02 -19.09 -3.25
N ALA A 356 -3.84 -18.19 -3.81
CA ALA A 356 -3.84 -16.79 -3.40
C ALA A 356 -4.16 -16.65 -1.91
N CYS A 357 -5.16 -17.38 -1.41
CA CYS A 357 -5.50 -17.39 0.01
C CYS A 357 -4.35 -17.92 0.87
N ARG A 358 -3.71 -19.03 0.47
CA ARG A 358 -2.56 -19.60 1.19
C ARG A 358 -1.39 -18.63 1.27
N GLY A 359 -0.99 -18.08 0.12
CA GLY A 359 0.12 -17.13 0.01
C GLY A 359 -0.15 -15.84 0.78
N PHE A 360 -1.35 -15.27 0.65
CA PHE A 360 -1.70 -14.03 1.33
C PHE A 360 -1.89 -14.22 2.84
N ALA A 361 -2.42 -15.35 3.30
CA ALA A 361 -2.49 -15.69 4.73
C ALA A 361 -1.09 -15.71 5.36
N ALA A 362 -0.10 -16.27 4.66
CA ALA A 362 1.28 -16.27 5.14
C ALA A 362 1.87 -14.86 5.29
N LEU A 363 1.54 -13.95 4.38
CA LEU A 363 1.91 -12.53 4.46
C LEU A 363 1.22 -11.84 5.64
N LEU A 364 -0.09 -12.02 5.82
CA LEU A 364 -0.82 -11.47 6.96
C LEU A 364 -0.24 -11.94 8.29
N ALA A 365 0.03 -13.24 8.42
CA ALA A 365 0.62 -13.82 9.62
C ALA A 365 2.05 -13.29 9.89
N ASP A 366 2.86 -13.08 8.84
CA ASP A 366 4.17 -12.44 8.96
C ASP A 366 4.07 -10.98 9.46
N ALA A 367 3.14 -10.21 8.90
CA ALA A 367 2.87 -8.83 9.33
C ALA A 367 2.39 -8.78 10.79
N ILE A 368 1.41 -9.61 11.16
CA ILE A 368 0.90 -9.74 12.54
C ILE A 368 2.04 -10.09 13.51
N SER A 369 2.92 -11.03 13.13
CA SER A 369 4.07 -11.43 13.95
C SER A 369 5.14 -10.34 14.13
N GLY A 370 5.06 -9.24 13.38
CA GLY A 370 5.97 -8.10 13.50
C GLY A 370 7.19 -8.17 12.57
N ARG A 371 7.06 -8.81 11.39
CA ARG A 371 8.11 -8.67 10.36
C ARG A 371 8.14 -7.24 9.81
N SER A 372 9.34 -6.76 9.46
CA SER A 372 9.48 -5.45 8.80
C SER A 372 8.76 -5.45 7.45
N LYS A 373 8.35 -4.26 6.98
CA LYS A 373 7.72 -4.11 5.66
C LYS A 373 8.63 -4.59 4.53
N ALA A 374 9.94 -4.33 4.63
CA ALA A 374 10.92 -4.79 3.66
C ALA A 374 10.99 -6.32 3.59
N ASP A 375 11.02 -7.01 4.73
CA ASP A 375 11.12 -8.47 4.80
C ASP A 375 9.81 -9.17 4.42
N LEU A 376 8.68 -8.62 4.84
CA LEU A 376 7.35 -9.06 4.42
C LEU A 376 7.21 -8.95 2.91
N LEU A 377 7.63 -7.79 2.41
CA LEU A 377 7.86 -7.38 1.02
C LEU A 377 8.57 -8.44 0.17
N ALA A 378 9.67 -8.97 0.70
CA ALA A 378 10.76 -9.58 -0.05
C ALA A 378 10.29 -10.74 -0.96
N PRO A 379 10.92 -10.92 -2.14
CA PRO A 379 10.63 -12.07 -2.99
C PRO A 379 10.76 -13.37 -2.20
N ARG A 380 9.75 -14.23 -2.31
CA ARG A 380 9.74 -15.51 -1.62
C ARG A 380 9.32 -16.64 -2.55
N PRO A 381 9.94 -17.83 -2.43
CA PRO A 381 9.47 -19.01 -3.13
C PRO A 381 8.09 -19.39 -2.61
N PHE A 382 7.23 -19.84 -3.51
CA PHE A 382 5.92 -20.36 -3.20
C PHE A 382 5.65 -21.56 -4.12
N ASP A 383 5.11 -22.63 -3.54
CA ASP A 383 4.75 -23.84 -4.27
C ASP A 383 3.24 -23.85 -4.48
N GLY A 384 2.83 -23.39 -5.67
CA GLY A 384 1.45 -23.28 -6.09
C GLY A 384 1.35 -22.69 -7.50
N SER A 385 0.17 -22.22 -7.87
CA SER A 385 -0.13 -21.75 -9.23
C SER A 385 0.91 -20.75 -9.76
N PRO A 386 1.27 -20.80 -11.07
CA PRO A 386 2.30 -19.95 -11.65
C PRO A 386 2.05 -18.45 -11.49
N GLU A 387 0.79 -18.02 -11.47
CA GLU A 387 0.40 -16.62 -11.28
C GLU A 387 0.74 -16.12 -9.87
N ILE A 388 0.33 -16.86 -8.84
CA ILE A 388 0.58 -16.49 -7.45
C ILE A 388 2.07 -16.59 -7.11
N SER A 389 2.74 -17.63 -7.61
CA SER A 389 4.20 -17.79 -7.46
C SER A 389 4.97 -16.60 -8.04
N ARG A 390 4.58 -16.07 -9.22
CA ARG A 390 5.21 -14.86 -9.79
C ARG A 390 4.95 -13.61 -8.96
N ILE A 391 3.75 -13.47 -8.42
CA ILE A 391 3.37 -12.32 -7.57
C ILE A 391 4.18 -12.32 -6.28
N LEU A 392 4.30 -13.48 -5.61
CA LEU A 392 5.09 -13.63 -4.39
C LEU A 392 6.61 -13.55 -4.64
N ALA A 393 7.06 -13.87 -5.86
CA ALA A 393 8.42 -13.57 -6.32
C ALA A 393 8.64 -12.07 -6.65
N GLY A 394 7.60 -11.23 -6.56
CA GLY A 394 7.72 -9.78 -6.69
C GLY A 394 7.51 -9.21 -8.08
N SER A 395 6.68 -9.84 -8.93
CA SER A 395 6.36 -9.32 -10.29
C SER A 395 5.84 -7.88 -10.33
N TRP A 396 5.32 -7.37 -9.21
CA TRP A 396 4.77 -6.03 -9.07
C TRP A 396 5.81 -4.95 -8.71
N ARG A 397 7.02 -5.34 -8.32
CA ARG A 397 8.06 -4.40 -7.90
C ARG A 397 8.46 -3.49 -9.05
N GLY A 398 8.49 -2.18 -8.79
CA GLY A 398 8.82 -1.18 -9.80
C GLY A 398 7.78 -1.01 -10.92
N LYS A 399 6.66 -1.75 -10.92
CA LYS A 399 5.57 -1.53 -11.88
C LYS A 399 4.95 -0.15 -11.68
N ARG A 400 4.60 0.49 -12.79
CA ARG A 400 3.82 1.73 -12.78
C ARG A 400 2.34 1.44 -12.59
N ARG A 401 1.57 2.47 -12.24
CA ARG A 401 0.15 2.35 -11.90
C ARG A 401 -0.67 1.79 -13.06
N GLU A 402 -0.36 2.20 -14.29
CA GLU A 402 -1.00 1.74 -15.51
C GLU A 402 -0.76 0.26 -15.83
N GLU A 403 0.25 -0.36 -15.21
CA GLU A 403 0.60 -1.78 -15.39
C GLU A 403 -0.10 -2.69 -14.37
N ILE A 404 -0.83 -2.12 -13.41
CA ILE A 404 -1.58 -2.83 -12.38
C ILE A 404 -3.03 -2.96 -12.81
N SER A 405 -3.55 -4.19 -12.84
CA SER A 405 -4.97 -4.47 -13.04
C SER A 405 -5.68 -4.56 -11.69
N SER A 406 -6.88 -3.99 -11.61
CA SER A 406 -7.78 -4.05 -10.45
C SER A 406 -9.09 -4.77 -10.80
N SER A 407 -9.01 -5.79 -11.67
CA SER A 407 -10.17 -6.64 -12.01
C SER A 407 -10.49 -7.65 -10.90
N GLY A 408 -11.66 -8.29 -10.98
CA GLY A 408 -12.08 -9.35 -10.06
C GLY A 408 -11.36 -10.69 -10.19
N TYR A 409 -10.31 -10.77 -10.99
CA TYR A 409 -9.42 -11.93 -11.02
C TYR A 409 -8.50 -11.92 -9.79
N VAL A 410 -8.48 -13.01 -9.02
CA VAL A 410 -7.79 -13.09 -7.73
C VAL A 410 -6.31 -12.70 -7.78
N ALA A 411 -5.59 -13.07 -8.85
CA ALA A 411 -4.18 -12.73 -8.99
C ALA A 411 -3.99 -11.22 -9.25
N SER A 412 -4.88 -10.59 -10.02
CA SER A 412 -4.87 -9.13 -10.22
C SER A 412 -5.13 -8.39 -8.91
N THR A 413 -6.13 -8.81 -8.14
CA THR A 413 -6.42 -8.23 -6.82
C THR A 413 -5.24 -8.36 -5.86
N MET A 414 -4.63 -9.55 -5.75
CA MET A 414 -3.47 -9.78 -4.88
C MET A 414 -2.27 -8.92 -5.32
N GLU A 415 -1.98 -8.85 -6.62
CA GLU A 415 -0.88 -8.03 -7.15
C GLU A 415 -1.10 -6.54 -6.84
N ALA A 416 -2.33 -6.03 -7.05
CA ALA A 416 -2.70 -4.65 -6.79
C ALA A 416 -2.62 -4.29 -5.29
N ALA A 417 -3.01 -5.21 -4.40
CA ALA A 417 -2.94 -4.98 -2.96
C ALA A 417 -1.49 -4.89 -2.46
N LEU A 418 -0.63 -5.82 -2.90
CA LEU A 418 0.80 -5.79 -2.54
C LEU A 418 1.48 -4.53 -3.08
N TRP A 419 1.19 -4.18 -4.33
CA TRP A 419 1.70 -2.95 -4.95
C TRP A 419 1.25 -1.69 -4.20
N SER A 420 -0.02 -1.62 -3.78
CA SER A 420 -0.58 -0.46 -3.09
C SER A 420 0.06 -0.26 -1.73
N VAL A 421 0.20 -1.32 -0.93
CA VAL A 421 0.94 -1.30 0.33
C VAL A 421 2.41 -0.92 0.09
N ALA A 422 3.07 -1.52 -0.90
CA ALA A 422 4.49 -1.29 -1.15
C ALA A 422 4.82 0.16 -1.57
N ARG A 423 3.88 0.85 -2.24
CA ARG A 423 4.05 2.24 -2.70
C ARG A 423 3.72 3.31 -1.66
N THR A 424 3.13 2.93 -0.54
CA THR A 424 2.61 3.85 0.48
C THR A 424 3.38 3.74 1.78
N SER A 425 3.17 4.66 2.71
CA SER A 425 3.90 4.73 3.97
C SER A 425 2.99 4.56 5.19
N ASP A 426 1.68 4.68 4.99
CA ASP A 426 0.63 4.60 6.02
C ASP A 426 -0.61 3.84 5.51
N PHE A 427 -1.54 3.56 6.42
CA PHE A 427 -2.78 2.84 6.10
C PHE A 427 -3.68 3.64 5.13
N ARG A 428 -3.90 4.93 5.41
CA ARG A 428 -4.78 5.79 4.61
C ARG A 428 -4.31 5.86 3.17
N GLY A 429 -3.03 6.10 2.94
CA GLY A 429 -2.42 6.14 1.62
C GLY A 429 -2.56 4.81 0.90
N ALA A 430 -2.35 3.67 1.58
CA ALA A 430 -2.50 2.34 1.00
C ALA A 430 -3.92 2.10 0.47
N VAL A 431 -4.92 2.32 1.32
CA VAL A 431 -6.34 2.12 0.98
C VAL A 431 -6.80 3.09 -0.12
N LEU A 432 -6.44 4.39 -0.04
CA LEU A 432 -6.79 5.35 -1.08
C LEU A 432 -6.12 5.00 -2.41
N LEU A 433 -4.85 4.57 -2.40
CA LEU A 433 -4.16 4.18 -3.63
C LEU A 433 -4.84 2.99 -4.29
N ALA A 434 -5.25 1.98 -3.49
CA ALA A 434 -5.98 0.81 -3.93
C ALA A 434 -7.37 1.15 -4.48
N ALA A 435 -8.19 1.87 -3.71
CA ALA A 435 -9.55 2.26 -4.12
C ALA A 435 -9.56 3.09 -5.42
N ASN A 436 -8.58 4.00 -5.57
CA ASN A 436 -8.46 4.80 -6.78
C ASN A 436 -7.94 4.03 -8.00
N LEU A 437 -7.65 2.72 -7.92
CA LEU A 437 -7.45 1.90 -9.12
C LEU A 437 -8.78 1.65 -9.87
N ALA A 438 -9.93 1.86 -9.22
CA ALA A 438 -11.28 1.63 -9.74
C ALA A 438 -11.48 0.17 -10.21
N ASP A 439 -12.45 -0.08 -11.09
CA ASP A 439 -12.87 -1.43 -11.51
C ASP A 439 -13.45 -2.21 -10.32
N ASP A 440 -12.77 -3.24 -9.80
CA ASP A 440 -13.13 -3.96 -8.58
C ASP A 440 -12.44 -3.32 -7.36
N ALA A 441 -12.85 -2.08 -7.06
CA ALA A 441 -12.15 -1.18 -6.14
C ALA A 441 -12.37 -1.50 -4.66
N ASP A 442 -13.58 -1.90 -4.29
CA ASP A 442 -13.93 -2.43 -2.97
C ASP A 442 -13.05 -3.61 -2.62
N THR A 443 -12.95 -4.64 -3.49
CA THR A 443 -12.17 -5.82 -3.16
C THR A 443 -10.68 -5.54 -3.10
N VAL A 444 -10.14 -4.76 -4.05
CA VAL A 444 -8.72 -4.38 -4.02
C VAL A 444 -8.41 -3.55 -2.78
N ALA A 445 -9.29 -2.65 -2.37
CA ALA A 445 -9.14 -1.85 -1.16
C ALA A 445 -9.30 -2.68 0.12
N ALA A 446 -10.22 -3.65 0.17
CA ALA A 446 -10.42 -4.57 1.28
C ALA A 446 -9.19 -5.46 1.51
N VAL A 447 -8.68 -6.09 0.44
CA VAL A 447 -7.44 -6.91 0.50
C VAL A 447 -6.23 -6.05 0.87
N THR A 448 -6.13 -4.82 0.34
CA THR A 448 -5.11 -3.86 0.76
C THR A 448 -5.23 -3.51 2.25
N GLY A 449 -6.46 -3.27 2.71
CA GLY A 449 -6.79 -2.96 4.10
C GLY A 449 -6.43 -4.08 5.06
N GLN A 450 -6.58 -5.35 4.65
CA GLN A 450 -6.11 -6.50 5.43
C GLN A 450 -4.60 -6.41 5.70
N LEU A 451 -3.81 -6.21 4.65
CA LEU A 451 -2.35 -6.20 4.77
C LEU A 451 -1.83 -4.91 5.42
N ALA A 452 -2.39 -3.76 5.05
CA ALA A 452 -2.05 -2.47 5.66
C ALA A 452 -2.42 -2.47 7.15
N GLY A 453 -3.58 -2.99 7.52
CA GLY A 453 -3.99 -3.12 8.92
C GLY A 453 -3.10 -4.10 9.70
N ALA A 454 -2.70 -5.20 9.07
CA ALA A 454 -1.74 -6.14 9.66
C ALA A 454 -0.34 -5.54 9.82
N LEU A 455 0.02 -4.52 9.05
CA LEU A 455 1.32 -3.85 9.11
C LEU A 455 1.34 -2.70 10.11
N TYR A 456 0.35 -1.82 10.02
CA TYR A 456 0.29 -0.56 10.74
C TYR A 456 -0.49 -0.64 12.05
N GLY A 457 -1.20 -1.76 12.29
CA GLY A 457 -2.00 -1.93 13.49
C GLY A 457 -3.37 -1.29 13.40
N LEU A 458 -4.25 -1.62 14.34
CA LEU A 458 -5.52 -0.92 14.52
C LEU A 458 -5.28 0.57 14.81
N GLY A 459 -4.25 0.88 15.62
CA GLY A 459 -3.84 2.26 15.89
C GLY A 459 -3.28 3.03 14.68
N GLY A 460 -2.96 2.34 13.58
CA GLY A 460 -2.55 2.96 12.32
C GLY A 460 -3.70 3.32 11.38
N ILE A 461 -4.92 2.84 11.65
CA ILE A 461 -6.11 3.16 10.86
C ILE A 461 -6.64 4.55 11.31
N PRO A 462 -7.01 5.45 10.38
CA PRO A 462 -7.54 6.77 10.75
C PRO A 462 -8.76 6.68 11.67
N ASP A 463 -8.73 7.41 12.79
CA ASP A 463 -9.82 7.44 13.78
C ASP A 463 -11.16 7.89 13.18
N ASP A 464 -11.13 8.80 12.22
CA ASP A 464 -12.31 9.30 11.52
C ASP A 464 -12.95 8.23 10.63
N TRP A 465 -12.16 7.34 10.05
CA TRP A 465 -12.64 6.20 9.28
C TRP A 465 -13.17 5.10 10.20
N LEU A 466 -12.39 4.69 11.21
CA LEU A 466 -12.85 3.73 12.21
C LEU A 466 -14.17 4.19 12.86
N GLY A 467 -14.29 5.48 13.17
CA GLY A 467 -15.51 6.06 13.75
C GLY A 467 -16.77 5.91 12.90
N ARG A 468 -16.65 5.73 11.58
CA ARG A 468 -17.77 5.61 10.63
C ARG A 468 -18.13 4.17 10.27
N VAL A 469 -17.20 3.22 10.40
CA VAL A 469 -17.42 1.82 10.00
C VAL A 469 -18.68 1.24 10.64
N ALA A 470 -19.61 0.78 9.80
CA ALA A 470 -20.84 0.14 10.23
C ALA A 470 -20.51 -1.12 11.06
N TRP A 471 -21.23 -1.32 12.16
CA TRP A 471 -21.06 -2.45 13.07
C TRP A 471 -19.64 -2.62 13.64
N LYS A 472 -18.87 -1.53 13.74
CA LYS A 472 -17.52 -1.56 14.36
C LYS A 472 -17.47 -2.35 15.66
N ASP A 473 -18.42 -2.15 16.58
CA ASP A 473 -18.41 -2.83 17.88
C ASP A 473 -18.55 -4.35 17.75
N ARG A 474 -19.36 -4.83 16.80
CA ARG A 474 -19.49 -6.26 16.49
C ARG A 474 -18.21 -6.82 15.87
N LEU A 475 -17.57 -6.06 14.96
CA LEU A 475 -16.29 -6.44 14.36
C LEU A 475 -15.18 -6.53 15.42
N LEU A 476 -15.13 -5.58 16.36
CA LEU A 476 -14.17 -5.58 17.47
C LEU A 476 -14.43 -6.71 18.46
N ASP A 477 -15.70 -7.01 18.78
CA ASP A 477 -16.07 -8.12 19.65
C ASP A 477 -15.56 -9.46 19.09
N VAL A 478 -15.90 -9.78 17.84
CA VAL A 478 -15.48 -11.06 17.25
C VAL A 478 -13.96 -11.14 17.07
N ALA A 479 -13.30 -10.03 16.72
CA ALA A 479 -11.83 -9.99 16.67
C ALA A 479 -11.22 -10.20 18.06
N GLY A 480 -11.84 -9.67 19.11
CA GLY A 480 -11.49 -9.91 20.50
C GLY A 480 -11.56 -11.38 20.86
N ARG A 481 -12.65 -12.07 20.49
CA ARG A 481 -12.84 -13.51 20.72
C ARG A 481 -11.84 -14.39 19.95
N LEU A 482 -11.50 -14.02 18.71
CA LEU A 482 -10.50 -14.76 17.92
C LEU A 482 -9.07 -14.59 18.42
N THR A 483 -8.76 -13.45 19.04
CA THR A 483 -7.42 -13.14 19.56
C THR A 483 -7.23 -13.54 21.02
N SER A 484 -8.31 -13.77 21.78
CA SER A 484 -8.24 -14.35 23.13
C SER A 484 -7.91 -15.84 23.04
N ARG A 485 -6.84 -16.26 23.72
CA ARG A 485 -6.40 -17.67 23.77
C ARG A 485 -7.19 -18.54 24.77
N ASP A 486 -8.29 -18.03 25.31
CA ASP A 486 -9.13 -18.77 26.26
C ASP A 486 -10.22 -19.54 25.48
N GLY A 487 -9.84 -20.71 24.99
CA GLY A 487 -10.72 -21.70 24.36
C GLY A 487 -10.20 -23.10 24.57
#